data_AF-H5UND0-F1
#
_entry.id   AF-H5UND0-F1
#
_cell.length_a   1.000
_cell.length_b   1.000
_cell.length_c   1.000
_cell.angle_alpha   90.00
_cell.angle_beta   90.00
_cell.angle_gamma   90.00
#
_symmetry.space_group_name_H-M   'P 1'
#
loop_
_entity.id
_entity.type
_entity.pdbx_description
1 polymer ?
#
loop_
_entity_poly.entity_id
_entity_poly.type
_entity_poly.pdbx_seq_one_letter_code
_entity_poly.pdbx_strand_id
1 'polypeptide(L)' 'MSNEDAAKAEAVETVKQGAESHLSGAETETVEQHLKDGLSGADVDLPDEKVREMAQEIHSEKDAQIEG' A
#
# COMPACT_ATOMS: atom_id res chain seq x y z
N MET A 1 -9.30 -21.82 0.10
CA MET A 1 -8.64 -20.55 -0.23
C MET A 1 -8.04 -20.75 -1.61
N SER A 2 -8.44 -19.94 -2.59
CA SER A 2 -8.07 -20.15 -4.00
C SER A 2 -6.68 -19.57 -4.26
N ASN A 3 -5.98 -20.11 -5.26
CA ASN A 3 -4.63 -19.66 -5.65
C ASN A 3 -4.60 -18.18 -6.08
N GLU A 4 -5.75 -17.65 -6.54
CA GLU A 4 -5.94 -16.23 -6.89
C GLU A 4 -5.90 -15.30 -5.68
N ASP A 5 -6.47 -15.68 -4.53
CA ASP A 5 -6.46 -14.84 -3.33
C ASP A 5 -5.04 -14.67 -2.78
N ALA A 6 -4.21 -15.71 -2.89
CA ALA A 6 -2.80 -15.66 -2.47
C ALA A 6 -1.99 -14.72 -3.37
N ALA A 7 -2.12 -14.84 -4.71
CA ALA A 7 -1.42 -13.97 -5.64
C ALA A 7 -1.81 -12.50 -5.48
N LYS A 8 -3.10 -12.22 -5.22
CA LYS A 8 -3.58 -10.86 -4.94
C LYS A 8 -3.05 -10.33 -3.61
N ALA A 9 -3.01 -11.17 -2.57
CA ALA A 9 -2.43 -10.79 -1.28
C ALA A 9 -0.92 -10.48 -1.39
N GLU A 10 -0.15 -11.32 -2.09
CA GLU A 10 1.27 -11.09 -2.32
C GLU A 10 1.52 -9.81 -3.14
N ALA A 11 0.66 -9.51 -4.12
CA ALA A 11 0.72 -8.27 -4.88
C ALA A 11 0.46 -7.05 -4.00
N VAL A 12 -0.57 -7.10 -3.14
CA VAL A 12 -0.86 -6.03 -2.17
C VAL A 12 0.33 -5.79 -1.24
N GLU A 13 0.91 -6.85 -0.67
CA GLU A 13 2.08 -6.72 0.21
C GLU A 13 3.30 -6.16 -0.53
N THR A 14 3.56 -6.62 -1.76
CA THR A 14 4.69 -6.12 -2.58
C THR A 14 4.57 -4.63 -2.86
N VAL A 15 3.36 -4.17 -3.23
CA VAL A 15 3.07 -2.77 -3.51
C VAL A 15 3.14 -1.93 -2.22
N LYS A 16 2.63 -2.45 -1.10
CA LYS A 16 2.74 -1.82 0.22
C LYS A 16 4.21 -1.61 0.61
N GLN A 17 5.03 -2.66 0.57
CA GLN A 17 6.45 -2.60 0.90
C GLN A 17 7.24 -1.65 -0.02
N GLY A 18 6.90 -1.63 -1.31
CA GLY A 18 7.48 -0.69 -2.27
C GLY A 18 7.20 0.77 -1.89
N ALA A 19 5.94 1.07 -1.52
CA ALA A 19 5.54 2.38 -1.04
C ALA A 19 6.22 2.74 0.30
N GLU A 20 6.30 1.83 1.27
CA GLU A 20 6.99 2.05 2.55
C GLU A 20 8.48 2.36 2.36
N SER A 21 9.14 1.69 1.41
CA SER A 21 10.57 1.86 1.14
C SER A 21 10.88 3.12 0.35
N HIS A 22 10.13 3.39 -0.73
CA HIS A 22 10.44 4.47 -1.68
C HIS A 22 9.69 5.78 -1.39
N LEU A 23 8.51 5.71 -0.79
CA LEU A 23 7.65 6.86 -0.48
C LEU A 23 7.61 7.16 1.02
N SER A 24 8.66 6.73 1.72
CA SER A 24 8.86 6.90 3.15
C SER A 24 8.88 8.38 3.58
N GLY A 25 7.71 8.96 3.88
CA GLY A 25 7.53 10.39 4.20
C GLY A 25 6.96 11.24 3.06
N ALA A 26 6.49 10.62 1.98
CA ALA A 26 5.67 11.31 0.98
C ALA A 26 4.27 11.63 1.55
N GLU A 27 3.59 12.58 0.92
CA GLU A 27 2.20 12.87 1.25
C GLU A 27 1.31 11.64 0.99
N THR A 28 0.28 11.46 1.82
CA THR A 28 -0.67 10.35 1.70
C THR A 28 -1.26 10.23 0.30
N GLU A 29 -1.50 11.35 -0.39
CA GLU A 29 -1.99 11.35 -1.78
C GLU A 29 -0.98 10.70 -2.75
N THR A 30 0.32 10.96 -2.56
CA THR A 30 1.38 10.34 -3.38
C THR A 30 1.44 8.84 -3.15
N VAL A 31 1.32 8.42 -1.88
CA VAL A 31 1.29 7.00 -1.51
C VAL A 31 0.04 6.33 -2.09
N GLU A 32 -1.13 6.98 -2.00
CA GLU A 32 -2.40 6.47 -2.53
C GLU A 32 -2.33 6.27 -4.05
N GLN A 33 -1.79 7.23 -4.81
CA GLN A 33 -1.59 7.08 -6.25
C GLN A 33 -0.67 5.90 -6.58
N HIS A 34 0.46 5.76 -5.87
CA HIS A 34 1.38 4.64 -6.09
C HIS A 34 0.74 3.29 -5.80
N LEU A 35 -0.05 3.19 -4.72
CA LEU A 35 -0.80 1.98 -4.40
C LEU A 35 -1.81 1.68 -5.52
N LYS A 36 -2.57 2.67 -6.00
CA LYS A 36 -3.54 2.49 -7.10
C LYS A 36 -2.88 1.98 -8.38
N ASP A 37 -1.78 2.59 -8.80
CA ASP A 37 -1.03 2.18 -9.99
C ASP A 37 -0.47 0.75 -9.84
N GLY A 38 0.12 0.44 -8.67
CA GLY A 38 0.69 -0.88 -8.40
C GLY A 38 -0.36 -1.99 -8.34
N LEU A 39 -1.49 -1.73 -7.69
CA LEU A 39 -2.61 -2.67 -7.58
C LEU A 39 -3.29 -2.88 -8.93
N SER A 40 -3.54 -1.81 -9.68
CA SER A 40 -4.10 -1.91 -11.03
C SER A 40 -3.19 -2.69 -11.98
N GLY A 41 -1.86 -2.51 -11.88
CA GLY A 41 -0.89 -3.28 -12.67
C GLY A 41 -0.86 -4.78 -12.32
N ALA A 42 -1.29 -5.13 -11.10
CA ALA A 42 -1.38 -6.51 -10.62
C ALA A 42 -2.76 -7.15 -10.80
N ASP A 43 -3.69 -6.50 -11.51
CA ASP A 43 -5.09 -6.94 -11.66
C ASP A 43 -5.80 -7.08 -10.29
N VAL A 44 -5.37 -6.27 -9.32
CA VAL A 44 -5.96 -6.18 -7.98
C VAL A 44 -6.88 -4.96 -7.94
N ASP A 45 -8.19 -5.23 -8.00
CA ASP A 45 -9.21 -4.20 -7.78
C ASP A 45 -9.51 -4.10 -6.29
N LEU A 46 -9.00 -3.05 -5.65
CA LEU A 46 -9.33 -2.70 -4.26
C LEU A 46 -10.15 -1.42 -4.22
N PRO A 47 -11.12 -1.31 -3.29
CA PRO A 47 -11.89 -0.09 -3.14
C PRO A 47 -10.98 1.07 -2.69
N ASP A 48 -11.25 2.27 -3.17
CA ASP A 48 -10.48 3.49 -2.84
C ASP A 48 -10.31 3.69 -1.33
N GLU A 49 -11.32 3.35 -0.54
CA GLU A 49 -11.26 3.42 0.93
C GLU A 49 -10.15 2.54 1.49
N LYS A 50 -9.98 1.31 0.98
CA LYS A 50 -8.90 0.40 1.39
C LYS A 50 -7.53 0.93 1.00
N VAL A 51 -7.41 1.47 -0.21
CA VAL A 51 -6.16 2.08 -0.68
C VAL A 51 -5.78 3.26 0.22
N ARG A 52 -6.77 4.09 0.59
CA ARG A 52 -6.56 5.23 1.48
C ARG A 52 -6.15 4.79 2.89
N GLU A 53 -6.79 3.77 3.46
CA GLU A 53 -6.39 3.20 4.75
C GLU A 53 -4.94 2.71 4.72
N MET A 54 -4.54 1.99 3.66
CA MET A 54 -3.15 1.53 3.49
C MET A 54 -2.18 2.70 3.36
N ALA A 55 -2.52 3.73 2.58
CA ALA A 55 -1.70 4.92 2.44
C ALA A 55 -1.52 5.67 3.77
N GLN A 56 -2.58 5.74 4.59
CA GLN A 56 -2.52 6.32 5.92
C GLN A 56 -1.67 5.49 6.87
N GLU A 57 -1.79 4.16 6.83
CA GLU A 57 -0.96 3.26 7.64
C GLU A 57 0.52 3.44 7.32
N ILE A 58 0.90 3.43 6.04
CA ILE A 58 2.29 3.67 5.59
C ILE A 58 2.79 5.04 6.04
N HIS A 59 1.93 6.06 5.99
CA HIS A 59 2.27 7.41 6.44
C HIS A 59 2.46 7.47 7.97
N SER A 60 1.58 6.81 8.73
CA SER A 60 1.58 6.79 10.21
C SER A 60 2.59 5.83 10.84
N GLU A 61 3.02 4.76 10.16
CA GLU A 61 4.07 3.84 10.63
C GLU A 61 5.43 4.55 10.80
N LYS A 62 5.59 5.76 10.24
CA LYS A 62 6.72 6.66 10.54
C LYS A 62 6.61 7.38 11.88
N ASP A 63 5.44 7.92 12.23
CA ASP A 63 5.24 8.60 13.52
C ASP A 63 5.53 7.65 14.68
N ALA A 64 5.10 6.39 14.54
CA ALA A 64 5.34 5.35 15.55
C ALA A 64 6.82 4.92 15.70
N GLN A 65 7.67 5.11 14.69
CA GLN A 65 9.10 4.77 14.74
C GLN A 65 9.99 5.89 15.30
N ILE A 66 9.48 7.12 15.42
CA ILE A 66 10.24 8.27 15.96
C ILE A 66 10.16 8.35 17.49
N GLU A 67 9.12 7.76 18.11
CA GLU A 67 8.96 7.70 19.57
C GLU A 67 9.55 6.42 20.23
N GLY A 68 10.23 5.57 19.46
CA GLY A 68 10.87 4.33 19.93
C GLY A 68 12.35 4.45 20.31
#